data_AF-A0A348W8Z1-F1
#
_entry.id   AF-A0A348W8Z1-F1
#
_cell.length_a   1.000
_cell.length_b   1.000
_cell.length_c   1.000
_cell.angle_alpha   90.00
_cell.angle_beta   90.00
_cell.angle_gamma   90.00
#
_symmetry.space_group_name_H-M   'P 1'
#
loop_
_entity.id
_entity.type
_entity.pdbx_description
1 polymer ?
#
loop_
_entity_poly.entity_id
_entity_poly.type
_entity_poly.pdbx_seq_one_letter_code
_entity_poly.pdbx_strand_id
1 'polypeptide(L)'
;MTMMFSMSRPAVAALVLLMPALPAQAGLDELLASADVAEGEKIFRKCKACHTVEKDGKSRSGPNLYDIVGGPVAAREGFKYSGALSEYGGEWSPERLDAFLEKPKDEVKGTRMSFPGLKKPEDRAALIAYLASHSDEPMRFGAAAAAQEASAETGAEAGSEEFGLLVAGPGAEETFYACTACHSEMIVAQQGLTRKGWEEMLDWMVEEQGMSALEEPDLSAVLDYLAANYGEDRPNFPTPE
;
A
#
# COMPACT_ATOMS: atom_id res chain seq x y z
N MET A 1 -29.49 49.55 44.64
CA MET A 1 -30.47 48.45 44.78
C MET A 1 -30.12 47.40 43.73
N THR A 2 -29.50 46.31 44.16
CA THR A 2 -29.09 45.19 43.32
C THR A 2 -30.32 44.39 42.91
N MET A 3 -30.58 44.19 41.62
CA MET A 3 -31.53 43.16 41.17
C MET A 3 -30.87 42.32 40.08
N MET A 4 -30.43 41.14 40.52
CA MET A 4 -30.03 40.01 39.71
C MET A 4 -31.26 39.48 38.95
N PHE A 5 -31.23 39.45 37.62
CA PHE A 5 -32.18 38.68 36.84
C PHE A 5 -31.46 37.50 36.17
N SER A 6 -31.86 36.33 36.63
CA SER A 6 -31.42 35.00 36.23
C SER A 6 -31.65 34.75 34.73
N MET A 7 -30.58 34.41 34.02
CA MET A 7 -30.64 33.86 32.66
C MET A 7 -31.19 32.43 32.71
N SER A 8 -32.35 32.18 32.10
CA SER A 8 -32.84 30.82 31.85
C SER A 8 -32.60 30.49 30.38
N ARG A 9 -31.67 29.56 30.12
CA ARG A 9 -31.36 29.06 28.76
C ARG A 9 -32.37 27.96 28.40
N PRO A 10 -33.05 28.00 27.25
CA PRO A 10 -33.85 26.87 26.81
C PRO A 10 -32.92 25.71 26.42
N ALA A 11 -33.22 24.52 26.92
CA ALA A 11 -32.56 23.29 26.50
C ALA A 11 -32.97 22.98 25.06
N VAL A 12 -32.02 23.05 24.14
CA VAL A 12 -32.17 22.51 22.78
C VAL A 12 -31.96 21.01 22.90
N ALA A 13 -33.06 20.25 22.84
CA ALA A 13 -32.99 18.79 22.73
C ALA A 13 -32.41 18.44 21.35
N ALA A 14 -31.14 18.04 21.32
CA ALA A 14 -30.52 17.45 20.15
C ALA A 14 -31.14 16.07 19.91
N LEU A 15 -32.01 15.98 18.91
CA LEU A 15 -32.45 14.71 18.36
C LEU A 15 -31.26 14.11 17.59
N VAL A 16 -30.49 13.25 18.26
CA VAL A 16 -29.45 12.46 17.62
C VAL A 16 -30.14 11.45 16.69
N LEU A 17 -30.15 11.77 15.40
CA LEU A 17 -30.43 10.81 14.35
C LEU A 17 -29.35 9.73 14.41
N LEU A 18 -29.71 8.56 14.95
CA LEU A 18 -28.91 7.35 14.82
C LEU A 18 -29.00 6.93 13.34
N MET A 19 -27.99 7.26 12.54
CA MET A 19 -27.79 6.65 11.22
C MET A 19 -26.92 5.41 11.40
N PRO A 20 -27.46 4.18 11.24
CA PRO A 20 -26.61 3.03 10.97
C PRO A 20 -26.35 3.00 9.46
N ALA A 21 -25.28 3.64 9.03
CA ALA A 21 -24.49 3.16 7.88
C ALA A 21 -23.20 2.60 8.53
N LEU A 22 -22.60 1.48 8.15
CA LEU A 22 -22.19 1.08 6.81
C LEU A 22 -21.97 -0.45 6.76
N PRO A 23 -22.59 -1.19 5.83
CA PRO A 23 -22.15 -2.54 5.46
C PRO A 23 -21.32 -2.59 4.17
N ALA A 24 -21.15 -1.47 3.45
CA ALA A 24 -20.38 -1.43 2.20
C ALA A 24 -18.85 -1.36 2.43
N GLN A 25 -18.42 -0.78 3.55
CA GLN A 25 -17.01 -0.54 3.87
C GLN A 25 -16.21 -1.85 4.04
N ALA A 26 -16.74 -2.77 4.84
CA ALA A 26 -16.07 -4.01 5.20
C ALA A 26 -15.75 -4.91 3.99
N GLY A 27 -16.54 -4.82 2.91
CA GLY A 27 -16.32 -5.62 1.71
C GLY A 27 -15.15 -5.12 0.86
N LEU A 28 -14.96 -3.81 0.75
CA LEU A 28 -13.85 -3.26 -0.06
C LEU A 28 -12.51 -3.44 0.65
N ASP A 29 -12.46 -3.25 1.96
CA ASP A 29 -11.22 -3.39 2.75
C ASP A 29 -10.66 -4.82 2.68
N GLU A 30 -11.53 -5.83 2.77
CA GLU A 30 -11.15 -7.25 2.63
C GLU A 30 -10.65 -7.58 1.21
N LEU A 31 -11.31 -7.01 0.19
CA LEU A 31 -10.90 -7.17 -1.20
C LEU A 31 -9.57 -6.47 -1.49
N LEU A 32 -9.32 -5.29 -0.94
CA LEU A 32 -8.06 -4.57 -1.07
C LEU A 32 -6.93 -5.29 -0.32
N ALA A 33 -7.20 -5.84 0.86
CA ALA A 33 -6.23 -6.60 1.65
C ALA A 33 -5.74 -7.88 0.94
N SER A 34 -6.56 -8.45 0.05
CA SER A 34 -6.26 -9.66 -0.71
C SER A 34 -6.04 -9.42 -2.21
N ALA A 35 -5.98 -8.14 -2.63
CA ALA A 35 -5.89 -7.76 -4.04
C ALA A 35 -4.53 -8.14 -4.67
N ASP A 36 -4.58 -8.74 -5.86
CA ASP A 36 -3.38 -9.02 -6.67
C ASP A 36 -3.01 -7.82 -7.56
N VAL A 37 -1.87 -7.20 -7.27
CA VAL A 37 -1.30 -6.08 -8.03
C VAL A 37 -1.01 -6.46 -9.49
N ALA A 38 -0.57 -7.69 -9.77
CA ALA A 38 -0.29 -8.15 -11.12
C ALA A 38 -1.57 -8.32 -11.95
N GLU A 39 -2.68 -8.69 -11.31
CA GLU A 39 -4.00 -8.68 -11.96
C GLU A 39 -4.48 -7.24 -12.21
N GLY A 40 -4.25 -6.33 -11.27
CA GLY A 40 -4.49 -4.91 -11.44
C GLY A 40 -3.75 -4.32 -12.66
N GLU A 41 -2.49 -4.68 -12.87
CA GLU A 41 -1.71 -4.29 -14.06
C GLU A 41 -2.35 -4.80 -15.36
N LYS A 42 -2.81 -6.07 -15.38
CA LYS A 42 -3.51 -6.62 -16.55
C LYS A 42 -4.80 -5.84 -16.84
N ILE A 43 -5.55 -5.46 -15.81
CA ILE A 43 -6.76 -4.65 -15.94
C ILE A 43 -6.42 -3.25 -16.44
N PHE A 44 -5.32 -2.65 -15.97
CA PHE A 44 -4.84 -1.34 -16.39
C PHE A 44 -4.57 -1.25 -17.90
N ARG A 45 -4.37 -2.38 -18.59
CA ARG A 45 -4.30 -2.41 -20.07
C ARG A 45 -5.55 -1.84 -20.75
N LYS A 46 -6.70 -1.79 -20.09
CA LYS A 46 -7.93 -1.13 -20.56
C LYS A 46 -7.84 0.40 -20.47
N CYS A 47 -6.97 0.92 -19.61
CA CYS A 47 -6.80 2.34 -19.29
C CYS A 47 -5.63 2.98 -20.05
N LYS A 48 -4.60 2.20 -20.40
CA LYS A 48 -3.33 2.68 -21.01
C LYS A 48 -3.49 3.45 -22.34
N ALA A 49 -4.62 3.28 -23.03
CA ALA A 49 -4.90 4.03 -24.25
C ALA A 49 -5.08 5.53 -23.94
N CYS A 50 -5.63 5.85 -22.79
CA CYS A 50 -5.95 7.20 -22.36
C CYS A 50 -5.06 7.72 -21.24
N HIS A 51 -4.50 6.83 -20.41
CA HIS A 51 -3.74 7.21 -19.23
C HIS A 51 -2.32 6.67 -19.26
N THR A 52 -1.43 7.38 -18.60
CA THR A 52 -0.09 6.93 -18.20
C THR A 52 -0.08 6.75 -16.69
N VAL A 53 0.88 5.98 -16.17
CA VAL A 53 0.97 5.66 -14.72
C VAL A 53 2.41 5.75 -14.21
N GLU A 54 3.36 6.04 -15.08
CA GLU A 54 4.75 6.25 -14.73
C GLU A 54 4.93 7.62 -14.06
N LYS A 55 5.91 7.70 -13.15
CA LYS A 55 6.34 8.97 -12.54
C LYS A 55 6.73 9.96 -13.64
N ASP A 56 6.23 11.18 -13.52
CA ASP A 56 6.39 12.26 -14.51
C ASP A 56 5.88 11.90 -15.93
N GLY A 57 5.01 10.89 -16.03
CA GLY A 57 4.42 10.45 -17.27
C GLY A 57 3.52 11.53 -17.90
N LYS A 58 3.53 11.59 -19.24
CA LYS A 58 2.72 12.58 -19.98
C LYS A 58 1.23 12.24 -19.89
N SER A 59 0.39 13.26 -19.73
CA SER A 59 -1.05 13.12 -19.95
C SER A 59 -1.37 12.88 -21.42
N ARG A 60 -2.43 12.13 -21.70
CA ARG A 60 -2.94 11.86 -23.07
C ARG A 60 -4.39 12.37 -23.18
N SER A 61 -5.31 11.55 -23.67
CA SER A 61 -6.75 11.85 -23.61
C SER A 61 -7.29 11.81 -22.17
N GLY A 62 -6.59 11.14 -21.25
CA GLY A 62 -6.77 11.22 -19.81
C GLY A 62 -5.49 11.74 -19.10
N PRO A 63 -5.60 12.18 -17.83
CA PRO A 63 -4.45 12.59 -17.04
C PRO A 63 -3.51 11.42 -16.73
N ASN A 64 -2.26 11.72 -16.39
CA ASN A 64 -1.38 10.77 -15.71
C ASN A 64 -1.94 10.40 -14.33
N LEU A 65 -1.74 9.13 -13.93
CA LEU A 65 -2.34 8.52 -12.75
C LEU A 65 -1.32 8.11 -11.66
N TYR A 66 -0.05 8.48 -11.80
CA TYR A 66 0.95 8.27 -10.74
C TYR A 66 0.60 9.15 -9.53
N ASP A 67 0.60 8.66 -8.29
CA ASP A 67 0.08 9.34 -7.08
C ASP A 67 -1.44 9.66 -7.14
N ILE A 68 -2.24 8.81 -7.79
CA ILE A 68 -3.69 9.06 -7.85
C ILE A 68 -4.43 8.61 -6.59
N VAL A 69 -4.01 7.51 -5.96
CA VAL A 69 -4.70 6.97 -4.78
C VAL A 69 -4.35 7.84 -3.57
N GLY A 70 -5.38 8.39 -2.90
CA GLY A 70 -5.24 9.42 -1.88
C GLY A 70 -5.00 10.83 -2.44
N GLY A 71 -4.69 10.97 -3.73
CA GLY A 71 -4.37 12.25 -4.35
C GLY A 71 -5.61 13.13 -4.63
N PRO A 72 -5.43 14.44 -4.83
CA PRO A 72 -6.53 15.36 -5.09
C PRO A 72 -7.21 15.11 -6.45
N VAL A 73 -8.54 15.19 -6.47
CA VAL A 73 -9.35 15.07 -7.67
C VAL A 73 -9.08 16.26 -8.60
N ALA A 74 -8.91 15.96 -9.89
CA ALA A 74 -8.77 16.96 -10.95
C ALA A 74 -7.59 17.95 -10.78
N ALA A 75 -6.46 17.47 -10.25
CA ALA A 75 -5.33 18.32 -9.86
C ALA A 75 -4.08 18.23 -10.75
N ARG A 76 -4.02 17.35 -11.77
CA ARG A 76 -2.83 17.25 -12.62
C ARG A 76 -2.64 18.53 -13.42
N GLU A 77 -1.46 19.12 -13.27
CA GLU A 77 -1.08 20.33 -13.97
C GLU A 77 -1.11 20.12 -15.49
N GLY A 78 -1.59 21.13 -16.21
CA GLY A 78 -1.66 21.11 -17.68
C GLY A 78 -2.75 20.23 -18.29
N PHE A 79 -3.50 19.44 -17.50
CA PHE A 79 -4.62 18.66 -18.00
C PHE A 79 -5.96 19.40 -17.91
N LYS A 80 -6.78 19.33 -18.96
CA LYS A 80 -8.09 19.99 -19.02
C LYS A 80 -9.23 19.06 -18.58
N TYR A 81 -9.55 19.09 -17.30
CA TYR A 81 -10.65 18.33 -16.72
C TYR A 81 -12.04 18.80 -17.19
N SER A 82 -13.04 17.93 -17.05
CA SER A 82 -14.46 18.32 -17.17
C SER A 82 -14.87 19.16 -15.96
N GLY A 83 -15.72 20.17 -16.17
CA GLY A 83 -16.27 21.00 -15.08
C GLY A 83 -16.86 20.15 -13.95
N ALA A 84 -17.65 19.13 -14.30
CA ALA A 84 -18.22 18.19 -13.33
C ALA A 84 -17.19 17.47 -12.44
N LEU A 85 -16.00 17.12 -12.98
CA LEU A 85 -14.98 16.43 -12.20
C LEU A 85 -14.18 17.41 -11.34
N SER A 86 -13.95 18.63 -11.83
CA SER A 86 -13.35 19.70 -11.04
C SER A 86 -14.26 20.14 -9.88
N GLU A 87 -15.58 20.19 -10.10
CA GLU A 87 -16.57 20.49 -9.05
C GLU A 87 -16.72 19.35 -8.05
N TYR A 88 -16.51 18.10 -8.46
CA TYR A 88 -16.56 16.93 -7.57
C TYR A 88 -15.50 17.00 -6.45
N GLY A 89 -14.32 17.57 -6.75
CA GLY A 89 -13.30 17.97 -5.76
C GLY A 89 -12.84 16.88 -4.77
N GLY A 90 -12.16 17.27 -3.69
CA GLY A 90 -11.69 16.36 -2.64
C GLY A 90 -10.55 15.43 -3.09
N GLU A 91 -10.44 14.28 -2.44
CA GLU A 91 -9.35 13.30 -2.66
C GLU A 91 -9.89 11.97 -3.19
N TRP A 92 -9.06 11.25 -3.95
CA TRP A 92 -9.35 9.92 -4.47
C TRP A 92 -9.07 8.84 -3.43
N SER A 93 -9.94 8.75 -2.42
CA SER A 93 -9.92 7.60 -1.50
C SER A 93 -10.20 6.28 -2.25
N PRO A 94 -9.77 5.12 -1.71
CA PRO A 94 -10.07 3.82 -2.31
C PRO A 94 -11.57 3.62 -2.62
N GLU A 95 -12.46 4.10 -1.76
CA GLU A 95 -13.91 4.01 -1.92
C GLU A 95 -14.43 4.88 -3.06
N ARG A 96 -13.94 6.12 -3.15
CA ARG A 96 -14.33 7.02 -4.25
C ARG A 96 -13.81 6.48 -5.58
N LEU A 97 -12.61 5.92 -5.59
CA LEU A 97 -12.09 5.23 -6.76
C LEU A 97 -12.93 3.99 -7.11
N ASP A 98 -13.33 3.18 -6.12
CA ASP A 98 -14.19 2.01 -6.35
C ASP A 98 -15.52 2.41 -7.03
N ALA A 99 -16.23 3.38 -6.44
CA ALA A 99 -17.49 3.90 -6.99
C ALA A 99 -17.31 4.50 -8.39
N PHE A 100 -16.26 5.31 -8.57
CA PHE A 100 -15.98 5.93 -9.87
C PHE A 100 -15.60 4.90 -10.93
N LEU A 101 -14.80 3.89 -10.58
CA LEU A 101 -14.39 2.83 -11.49
C LEU A 101 -15.55 1.88 -11.83
N GLU A 102 -16.53 1.69 -10.95
CA GLU A 102 -17.72 0.87 -11.25
C GLU A 102 -18.55 1.47 -12.38
N LYS A 103 -18.78 2.80 -12.33
CA LYS A 103 -19.61 3.50 -13.31
C LYS A 103 -19.34 5.02 -13.32
N PRO A 104 -18.29 5.49 -14.03
CA PRO A 104 -17.81 6.87 -13.93
C PRO A 104 -18.86 7.94 -14.24
N LYS A 105 -19.72 7.69 -15.21
CA LYS A 105 -20.78 8.63 -15.64
C LYS A 105 -21.96 8.71 -14.69
N ASP A 106 -22.17 7.67 -13.89
CA ASP A 106 -23.23 7.66 -12.88
C ASP A 106 -22.72 8.32 -11.59
N GLU A 107 -21.46 8.05 -11.23
CA GLU A 107 -20.78 8.66 -10.08
C GLU A 107 -20.56 10.17 -10.29
N VAL A 108 -19.95 10.56 -11.42
CA VAL A 108 -19.72 11.98 -11.76
C VAL A 108 -20.43 12.31 -13.07
N LYS A 109 -21.69 12.73 -12.95
CA LYS A 109 -22.51 13.14 -14.10
C LYS A 109 -21.87 14.31 -14.85
N GLY A 110 -21.53 14.07 -16.12
CA GLY A 110 -20.83 15.06 -16.95
C GLY A 110 -19.30 14.91 -16.97
N THR A 111 -18.76 13.85 -16.35
CA THR A 111 -17.35 13.48 -16.55
C THR A 111 -17.05 13.22 -18.03
N ARG A 112 -15.87 13.66 -18.47
CA ARG A 112 -15.37 13.38 -19.83
C ARG A 112 -14.84 11.96 -20.01
N MET A 113 -14.67 11.21 -18.92
CA MET A 113 -14.23 9.82 -18.97
C MET A 113 -15.33 8.94 -19.58
N SER A 114 -15.10 8.45 -20.81
CA SER A 114 -16.06 7.63 -21.56
C SER A 114 -16.00 6.13 -21.22
N PHE A 115 -15.29 5.77 -20.15
CA PHE A 115 -15.11 4.38 -19.72
C PHE A 115 -16.44 3.77 -19.24
N PRO A 116 -16.80 2.55 -19.68
CA PRO A 116 -18.05 1.90 -19.29
C PRO A 116 -18.09 1.42 -17.83
N GLY A 117 -16.93 1.35 -17.17
CA GLY A 117 -16.79 0.88 -15.79
C GLY A 117 -16.39 -0.59 -15.65
N LEU A 118 -15.97 -0.98 -14.44
CA LEU A 118 -15.61 -2.34 -14.04
C LEU A 118 -16.66 -2.90 -13.07
N LYS A 119 -17.38 -3.94 -13.48
CA LYS A 119 -18.53 -4.46 -12.70
C LYS A 119 -18.14 -5.37 -11.56
N LYS A 120 -17.02 -6.08 -11.69
CA LYS A 120 -16.53 -6.97 -10.64
C LYS A 120 -15.82 -6.13 -9.58
N PRO A 121 -16.22 -6.23 -8.30
CA PRO A 121 -15.53 -5.50 -7.24
C PRO A 121 -14.08 -5.99 -7.07
N GLU A 122 -13.79 -7.26 -7.35
CA GLU A 122 -12.43 -7.82 -7.30
C GLU A 122 -11.51 -7.15 -8.35
N ASP A 123 -12.02 -6.94 -9.57
CA ASP A 123 -11.28 -6.24 -10.63
C ASP A 123 -10.97 -4.78 -10.23
N ARG A 124 -11.89 -4.14 -9.50
CA ARG A 124 -11.71 -2.75 -9.04
C ARG A 124 -10.69 -2.68 -7.91
N ALA A 125 -10.80 -3.55 -6.92
CA ALA A 125 -9.84 -3.64 -5.82
C ALA A 125 -8.42 -3.92 -6.35
N ALA A 126 -8.26 -4.88 -7.27
CA ALA A 126 -6.98 -5.16 -7.92
C ALA A 126 -6.41 -3.94 -8.67
N LEU A 127 -7.24 -3.22 -9.43
CA LEU A 127 -6.83 -2.00 -10.12
C LEU A 127 -6.43 -0.88 -9.13
N ILE A 128 -7.16 -0.71 -8.03
CA ILE A 128 -6.85 0.29 -7.00
C ILE A 128 -5.52 -0.05 -6.32
N ALA A 129 -5.29 -1.32 -5.96
CA ALA A 129 -4.02 -1.78 -5.40
C ALA A 129 -2.84 -1.54 -6.36
N TYR A 130 -3.04 -1.80 -7.65
CA TYR A 130 -2.04 -1.48 -8.68
C TYR A 130 -1.75 0.03 -8.74
N LEU A 131 -2.78 0.87 -8.81
CA LEU A 131 -2.60 2.33 -8.83
C LEU A 131 -1.92 2.85 -7.56
N ALA A 132 -2.22 2.27 -6.40
CA ALA A 132 -1.60 2.63 -5.13
C ALA A 132 -0.10 2.29 -5.10
N SER A 133 0.33 1.23 -5.80
CA SER A 133 1.75 0.88 -5.93
C SER A 133 2.55 1.86 -6.81
N HIS A 134 1.86 2.71 -7.59
CA HIS A 134 2.45 3.74 -8.45
C HIS A 134 2.34 5.12 -7.78
N SER A 135 3.11 5.30 -6.72
CA SER A 135 3.09 6.47 -5.87
C SER A 135 4.47 6.69 -5.22
N ASP A 136 4.80 7.94 -4.89
CA ASP A 136 5.96 8.26 -4.03
C ASP A 136 5.73 7.78 -2.59
N GLU A 137 4.47 7.76 -2.15
CA GLU A 137 4.03 7.23 -0.88
C GLU A 137 2.98 6.13 -1.12
N PRO A 138 3.39 4.90 -1.48
CA PRO A 138 2.46 3.82 -1.81
C PRO A 138 1.55 3.48 -0.64
N MET A 139 0.24 3.63 -0.85
CA MET A 139 -0.75 3.11 0.10
C MET A 139 -0.70 1.59 0.05
N ARG A 140 -0.45 0.98 1.22
CA ARG A 140 -0.47 -0.47 1.37
C ARG A 140 -1.81 -0.91 1.93
N PHE A 141 -2.30 -2.05 1.46
CA PHE A 141 -3.54 -2.67 1.91
C PHE A 141 -3.23 -4.01 2.57
N GLY A 142 -4.06 -4.44 3.53
CA GLY A 142 -3.87 -5.70 4.26
C GLY A 142 -2.89 -5.61 5.44
N ALA A 143 -2.24 -6.72 5.81
CA ALA A 143 -1.40 -6.79 7.02
C ALA A 143 -0.28 -5.73 7.06
N ALA A 144 0.16 -5.24 5.89
CA ALA A 144 1.12 -4.13 5.78
C ALA A 144 0.52 -2.76 6.19
N ALA A 145 -0.79 -2.55 6.03
CA ALA A 145 -1.51 -1.36 6.51
C ALA A 145 -1.70 -1.40 8.04
N ALA A 146 -2.03 -2.57 8.58
CA ALA A 146 -2.19 -2.77 10.03
C ALA A 146 -0.86 -2.58 10.80
N ALA A 147 0.28 -2.90 10.18
CA ALA A 147 1.60 -2.59 10.74
C ALA A 147 1.90 -1.08 10.76
N GLN A 148 1.29 -0.30 9.88
CA GLN A 148 1.46 1.15 9.77
C GLN A 148 0.52 1.91 10.73
N GLU A 149 -0.70 1.44 10.94
CA GLU A 149 -1.65 1.99 11.91
C GLU A 149 -1.25 1.70 13.37
N ALA A 150 -0.62 0.55 13.64
CA ALA A 150 -0.04 0.25 14.95
C ALA A 150 1.15 1.17 15.32
N SER A 151 1.84 1.71 14.30
CA SER A 151 2.92 2.70 14.48
C SER A 151 2.40 4.13 14.66
N ALA A 152 1.15 4.43 14.30
CA ALA A 152 0.57 5.76 14.45
C ALA A 152 -0.04 5.99 15.85
N GLU A 153 -0.51 4.94 16.52
CA GLU A 153 -1.15 5.03 17.85
C GLU A 153 -0.16 4.85 19.03
N THR A 154 1.09 4.43 18.77
CA THR A 154 2.12 4.38 19.81
C THR A 154 3.20 5.39 19.51
N GLY A 155 3.01 6.61 20.04
CA GLY A 155 4.09 7.58 20.21
C GLY A 155 5.15 7.01 21.15
N ALA A 156 6.04 6.20 20.60
CA ALA A 156 7.22 5.69 21.26
C ALA A 156 8.39 5.84 20.27
N GLU A 157 9.12 6.92 20.45
CA GLU A 157 10.45 7.11 19.87
C GLU A 157 11.35 5.92 20.23
N ALA A 158 11.69 5.10 19.23
CA ALA A 158 12.90 4.29 19.19
C ALA A 158 13.21 3.88 17.73
N GLY A 159 14.04 4.68 17.07
CA GLY A 159 15.01 4.22 16.07
C GLY A 159 14.47 3.58 14.79
N SER A 160 13.69 4.33 14.02
CA SER A 160 13.62 4.12 12.57
C SER A 160 14.91 4.63 11.94
N GLU A 161 15.82 3.75 11.49
CA GLU A 161 16.79 4.10 10.44
C GLU A 161 17.41 2.82 9.86
N GLU A 162 17.04 2.54 8.60
CA GLU A 162 17.90 1.93 7.58
C GLU A 162 18.15 0.40 7.56
N PHE A 163 17.10 -0.42 7.55
CA PHE A 163 17.22 -1.85 7.20
C PHE A 163 16.38 -2.31 5.99
N GLY A 164 16.03 -1.38 5.09
CA GLY A 164 15.51 -1.70 3.75
C GLY A 164 14.31 -2.66 3.74
N LEU A 165 14.40 -3.75 2.96
CA LEU A 165 13.37 -4.80 2.82
C LEU A 165 13.46 -5.90 3.89
N LEU A 166 14.32 -5.75 4.90
CA LEU A 166 14.46 -6.73 5.98
C LEU A 166 13.32 -6.58 7.00
N VAL A 167 12.80 -7.71 7.48
CA VAL A 167 11.83 -7.76 8.58
C VAL A 167 12.50 -7.22 9.85
N ALA A 168 11.93 -6.18 10.46
CA ALA A 168 12.46 -5.66 11.71
C ALA A 168 12.38 -6.72 12.83
N GLY A 169 13.51 -7.05 13.46
CA GLY A 169 13.58 -8.02 14.54
C GLY A 169 15.02 -8.35 14.96
N PRO A 170 15.21 -9.16 16.03
CA PRO A 170 16.53 -9.64 16.43
C PRO A 170 17.22 -10.36 15.27
N GLY A 171 18.46 -10.00 14.94
CA GLY A 171 19.21 -10.53 13.79
C GLY A 171 19.06 -9.72 12.50
N ALA A 172 18.18 -8.72 12.44
CA ALA A 172 17.96 -7.92 11.22
C ALA A 172 19.12 -6.98 10.90
N GLU A 173 19.75 -6.41 11.93
CA GLU A 173 20.90 -5.52 11.79
C GLU A 173 22.13 -6.29 11.30
N GLU A 174 22.38 -7.43 11.93
CA GLU A 174 23.46 -8.34 11.56
C GLU A 174 23.27 -8.85 10.12
N THR A 175 22.03 -9.20 9.75
CA THR A 175 21.70 -9.65 8.40
C THR A 175 21.82 -8.53 7.37
N PHE A 176 21.50 -7.29 7.74
CA PHE A 176 21.70 -6.15 6.85
C PHE A 176 23.18 -5.99 6.52
N TYR A 177 24.04 -5.84 7.54
CA TYR A 177 25.46 -5.62 7.30
C TYR A 177 26.14 -6.82 6.63
N ALA A 178 25.66 -8.03 6.87
CA ALA A 178 26.16 -9.24 6.21
C ALA A 178 25.78 -9.33 4.72
N CYS A 179 24.60 -8.86 4.34
CA CYS A 179 24.03 -9.17 3.01
C CYS A 179 23.89 -7.95 2.08
N THR A 180 23.56 -6.77 2.61
CA THR A 180 23.24 -5.59 1.79
C THR A 180 24.47 -4.82 1.33
N ALA A 181 25.62 -5.09 1.96
CA ALA A 181 26.91 -4.47 1.62
C ALA A 181 27.40 -4.83 0.20
N CYS A 182 26.94 -5.96 -0.37
CA CYS A 182 27.43 -6.45 -1.67
C CYS A 182 26.31 -6.76 -2.68
N HIS A 183 25.07 -6.99 -2.25
CA HIS A 183 23.95 -7.22 -3.17
C HIS A 183 22.60 -6.77 -2.60
N SER A 184 21.59 -6.61 -3.46
CA SER A 184 20.25 -6.17 -3.05
C SER A 184 19.54 -7.16 -2.13
N GLU A 185 18.79 -6.63 -1.17
CA GLU A 185 17.88 -7.32 -0.26
C GLU A 185 16.85 -8.21 -1.00
N MET A 186 16.57 -7.92 -2.27
CA MET A 186 15.68 -8.72 -3.11
C MET A 186 16.20 -10.14 -3.36
N ILE A 187 17.51 -10.35 -3.39
CA ILE A 187 18.09 -11.69 -3.62
C ILE A 187 17.81 -12.57 -2.40
N VAL A 188 17.93 -12.03 -1.18
CA VAL A 188 17.63 -12.72 0.08
C VAL A 188 16.15 -13.11 0.12
N ALA A 189 15.28 -12.17 -0.23
CA ALA A 189 13.84 -12.39 -0.28
C ALA A 189 13.40 -13.45 -1.31
N GLN A 190 14.28 -13.89 -2.22
CA GLN A 190 13.96 -14.86 -3.27
C GLN A 190 14.43 -16.29 -3.00
N GLN A 191 15.29 -16.56 -2.01
CA GLN A 191 15.89 -17.90 -1.88
C GLN A 191 14.97 -18.92 -1.19
N GLY A 192 14.28 -18.54 -0.11
CA GLY A 192 13.35 -19.43 0.58
C GLY A 192 13.99 -20.73 1.09
N LEU A 193 15.10 -20.65 1.83
CA LEU A 193 15.89 -21.81 2.24
C LEU A 193 15.58 -22.24 3.68
N THR A 194 15.77 -23.52 4.00
CA THR A 194 15.88 -23.95 5.40
C THR A 194 17.07 -23.27 6.09
N ARG A 195 17.09 -23.23 7.43
CA ARG A 195 18.27 -22.77 8.20
C ARG A 195 19.58 -23.40 7.71
N LYS A 196 19.57 -24.71 7.45
CA LYS A 196 20.72 -25.45 6.91
C LYS A 196 21.06 -25.03 5.48
N GLY A 197 20.07 -24.76 4.65
CA GLY A 197 20.28 -24.23 3.31
C GLY A 197 20.89 -22.82 3.33
N TRP A 198 20.49 -21.97 4.27
CA TRP A 198 21.11 -20.66 4.48
C TRP A 198 22.56 -20.76 4.95
N GLU A 199 22.88 -21.71 5.82
CA GLU A 199 24.25 -22.01 6.26
C GLU A 199 25.13 -22.46 5.08
N GLU A 200 24.66 -23.42 4.29
CA GLU A 200 25.36 -23.88 3.07
C GLU A 200 25.55 -22.76 2.03
N MET A 201 24.58 -21.84 1.93
CA MET A 201 24.66 -20.69 1.04
C MET A 201 25.71 -19.67 1.52
N LEU A 202 25.76 -19.37 2.81
CA LEU A 202 26.76 -18.46 3.38
C LEU A 202 28.16 -19.05 3.24
N ASP A 203 28.33 -20.36 3.49
CA ASP A 203 29.60 -21.06 3.26
C ASP A 203 30.05 -20.92 1.80
N TRP A 204 29.15 -21.17 0.83
CA TRP A 204 29.45 -20.98 -0.59
C TRP A 204 29.81 -19.53 -0.93
N MET A 205 29.15 -18.53 -0.33
CA MET A 205 29.49 -17.12 -0.53
C MET A 205 30.89 -16.78 0.02
N VAL A 206 31.29 -17.38 1.14
CA VAL A 206 32.64 -17.21 1.70
C VAL A 206 33.68 -17.87 0.81
N GLU A 207 33.45 -19.11 0.40
CA GLU A 207 34.43 -19.91 -0.36
C GLU A 207 34.57 -19.45 -1.82
N GLU A 208 33.45 -19.16 -2.49
CA GLU A 208 33.42 -18.94 -3.95
C GLU A 208 33.20 -17.47 -4.34
N GLN A 209 32.56 -16.66 -3.49
CA GLN A 209 32.31 -15.25 -3.76
C GLN A 209 33.18 -14.28 -2.96
N GLY A 210 34.06 -14.80 -2.08
CA GLY A 210 35.01 -14.01 -1.33
C GLY A 210 34.38 -13.13 -0.24
N MET A 211 33.20 -13.52 0.25
CA MET A 211 32.60 -12.91 1.43
C MET A 211 33.45 -13.23 2.66
N SER A 212 33.59 -12.27 3.59
CA SER A 212 34.25 -12.56 4.87
C SER A 212 33.36 -13.49 5.70
N ALA A 213 33.96 -14.49 6.34
CA ALA A 213 33.24 -15.40 7.21
C ALA A 213 32.62 -14.65 8.39
N LEU A 214 31.37 -14.96 8.72
CA LEU A 214 30.71 -14.51 9.94
C LEU A 214 31.15 -15.40 11.11
N GLU A 215 31.48 -14.79 12.24
CA GLU A 215 31.84 -15.51 13.46
C GLU A 215 30.65 -15.57 14.43
N GLU A 216 30.73 -16.43 15.44
CA GLU A 216 29.74 -16.47 16.52
C GLU A 216 29.87 -15.22 17.41
N PRO A 217 28.74 -14.61 17.85
CA PRO A 217 27.36 -15.10 17.78
C PRO A 217 26.59 -14.68 16.51
N ASP A 218 27.20 -13.88 15.65
CA ASP A 218 26.53 -13.20 14.53
C ASP A 218 26.08 -14.21 13.46
N LEU A 219 26.87 -15.26 13.20
CA LEU A 219 26.49 -16.35 12.31
C LEU A 219 25.16 -16.99 12.76
N SER A 220 25.06 -17.35 14.05
CA SER A 220 23.85 -17.93 14.61
C SER A 220 22.66 -16.96 14.55
N ALA A 221 22.88 -15.67 14.84
CA ALA A 221 21.84 -14.64 14.79
C ALA A 221 21.29 -14.46 13.36
N VAL A 222 22.18 -14.39 12.35
CA VAL A 222 21.81 -14.26 10.94
C VAL A 222 21.07 -15.51 10.45
N LEU A 223 21.54 -16.71 10.78
CA LEU A 223 20.89 -17.96 10.36
C LEU A 223 19.49 -18.13 10.97
N ASP A 224 19.34 -17.80 12.25
CA ASP A 224 18.05 -17.88 12.94
C ASP A 224 17.06 -16.86 12.36
N TYR A 225 17.53 -15.65 12.08
CA TYR A 225 16.74 -14.60 11.45
C TYR A 225 16.32 -14.97 10.02
N LEU A 226 17.26 -15.46 9.19
CA LEU A 226 16.96 -15.86 7.81
C LEU A 226 15.99 -17.04 7.76
N ALA A 227 16.15 -18.03 8.62
CA ALA A 227 15.23 -19.18 8.67
C ALA A 227 13.83 -18.77 9.15
N ALA A 228 13.73 -17.87 10.12
CA ALA A 228 12.45 -17.43 10.66
C ALA A 228 11.66 -16.52 9.69
N ASN A 229 12.35 -15.70 8.90
CA ASN A 229 11.73 -14.67 8.08
C ASN A 229 11.74 -14.98 6.57
N TYR A 230 12.67 -15.81 6.11
CA TYR A 230 12.90 -16.15 4.71
C TYR A 230 13.05 -17.67 4.49
N GLY A 231 12.41 -18.46 5.35
CA GLY A 231 12.35 -19.92 5.28
C GLY A 231 11.41 -20.48 4.19
N GLU A 232 11.44 -21.81 4.02
CA GLU A 232 10.58 -22.56 3.08
C GLU A 232 9.09 -22.45 3.42
N ASP A 233 8.74 -22.32 4.71
CA ASP A 233 7.37 -22.35 5.21
C ASP A 233 6.58 -21.04 5.02
N ARG A 234 7.06 -20.12 4.18
CA ARG A 234 6.42 -18.80 3.98
C ARG A 234 5.25 -18.86 2.98
N PRO A 235 4.15 -18.13 3.20
CA PRO A 235 2.92 -18.22 2.40
C PRO A 235 3.03 -17.91 0.90
N ASN A 236 4.16 -17.36 0.43
CA ASN A 236 4.34 -16.79 -0.91
C ASN A 236 5.52 -17.38 -1.71
N PHE A 237 5.96 -18.61 -1.40
CA PHE A 237 6.92 -19.31 -2.26
C PHE A 237 6.22 -20.39 -3.10
N PRO A 238 6.44 -20.46 -4.43
CA PRO A 238 5.98 -21.61 -5.20
C PRO A 238 6.72 -22.85 -4.73
N THR A 239 6.01 -23.83 -4.17
CA THR A 239 6.55 -25.16 -3.91
C THR A 239 6.96 -25.78 -5.25
N PRO A 240 8.21 -26.27 -5.41
CA PRO A 240 8.57 -27.07 -6.58
C PRO A 240 7.65 -28.29 -6.64
N GLU A 241 7.02 -28.52 -7.79
CA GLU A 241 6.28 -29.76 -8.08
C GLU A 241 7.20 -30.98 -8.14
#